data_AF-A0A2M6VEH9-F1
#
_entry.id   AF-A0A2M6VEH9-F1
#
_cell.length_a   1.000
_cell.length_b   1.000
_cell.length_c   1.000
_cell.angle_alpha   90.00
_cell.angle_beta   90.00
_cell.angle_gamma   90.00
#
_symmetry.space_group_name_H-M   'P 1'
#
loop_
_entity.id
_entity.type
_entity.pdbx_description
1 polymer ?
#
loop_
_entity_poly.entity_id
_entity_poly.type
_entity_poly.pdbx_seq_one_letter_code
_entity_poly.pdbx_strand_id
1 'polypeptide(L)'
;MLMTPPRDKREWTVGLISTVVSSIGGGATTIEYFQLHHWAFSTVGLCAMGGLIFACGLPGWAMVRWLFTFIEQRRDASIDQVAKDVREML
;
A
#
# COMPACT_ATOMS: atom_id res chain seq x y z
N MET A 1 -2.79 7.81 -8.41
CA MET A 1 -4.27 7.88 -8.49
C MET A 1 -4.81 8.63 -9.73
N LEU A 2 -3.97 9.32 -10.50
CA LEU A 2 -4.39 9.98 -11.75
C LEU A 2 -4.32 9.08 -13.00
N MET A 3 -3.41 8.09 -13.04
CA MET A 3 -3.25 7.20 -14.21
C MET A 3 -4.29 6.09 -14.33
N THR A 4 -4.94 5.71 -13.22
CA THR A 4 -6.07 4.75 -13.22
C THR A 4 -7.09 5.28 -12.23
N PRO A 5 -8.19 5.89 -12.70
CA PRO A 5 -9.18 6.47 -11.82
C PRO A 5 -9.74 5.40 -10.86
N PRO A 6 -9.96 5.74 -9.58
CA PRO A 6 -10.70 4.88 -8.64
C PRO A 6 -12.12 4.68 -9.17
N ARG A 7 -12.69 3.47 -9.03
CA ARG A 7 -14.06 3.21 -9.49
C ARG A 7 -15.09 3.81 -8.53
N ASP A 8 -14.73 3.91 -7.25
CA ASP A 8 -15.56 4.50 -6.19
C ASP A 8 -14.71 5.43 -5.28
N LYS A 9 -15.35 6.44 -4.69
CA LYS A 9 -14.81 7.25 -3.60
C LYS A 9 -14.35 6.38 -2.43
N ARG A 10 -15.04 5.28 -2.14
CA ARG A 10 -14.66 4.33 -1.08
C ARG A 10 -13.30 3.69 -1.35
N GLU A 11 -13.08 3.16 -2.56
CA GLU A 11 -11.79 2.59 -2.97
C GLU A 11 -10.67 3.62 -2.89
N TRP A 12 -10.96 4.86 -3.30
CA TRP A 12 -10.01 5.96 -3.21
C TRP A 12 -9.60 6.26 -1.77
N THR A 13 -10.59 6.36 -0.86
CA THR A 13 -10.33 6.62 0.56
C THR A 13 -9.50 5.51 1.19
N VAL A 14 -9.84 4.24 0.93
CA VAL A 14 -9.07 3.10 1.48
C VAL A 14 -7.66 3.07 0.89
N GLY A 15 -7.51 3.34 -0.41
CA GLY A 15 -6.22 3.47 -1.07
C GLY A 15 -5.37 4.58 -0.44
N LEU A 16 -5.94 5.73 -0.10
CA LEU A 16 -5.21 6.82 0.56
C LEU A 16 -4.80 6.46 1.98
N ILE A 17 -5.72 5.96 2.80
CA ILE A 17 -5.44 5.62 4.20
C ILE A 17 -4.36 4.55 4.28
N SER A 18 -4.46 3.50 3.46
CA SER A 18 -3.44 2.44 3.41
C SER A 18 -2.07 2.95 2.96
N THR A 19 -2.02 3.87 2.00
CA THR A 19 -0.77 4.53 1.59
C THR A 19 -0.16 5.28 2.76
N VAL A 20 -0.96 6.07 3.49
CA VAL A 20 -0.48 6.85 4.65
C VAL A 20 0.04 5.93 5.76
N VAL A 21 -0.71 4.88 6.11
CA VAL A 21 -0.32 3.92 7.15
C VAL A 21 0.96 3.18 6.75
N SER A 22 1.05 2.72 5.49
CA SER A 22 2.25 2.05 4.96
C SER A 22 3.45 2.97 4.91
N SER A 23 3.26 4.25 4.55
CA SER A 23 4.33 5.26 4.58
C SER A 23 4.87 5.44 5.99
N ILE A 24 4.00 5.67 6.98
CA ILE A 24 4.41 5.93 8.36
C ILE A 24 5.07 4.68 8.97
N GLY A 25 4.39 3.54 8.91
CA GLY A 25 4.88 2.29 9.51
C GLY A 25 6.13 1.78 8.80
N GLY A 26 6.06 1.61 7.47
CA GLY A 26 7.18 1.13 6.67
C GLY A 26 8.37 2.09 6.65
N GLY A 27 8.09 3.40 6.63
CA GLY A 27 9.12 4.43 6.74
C GLY A 27 9.83 4.40 8.09
N ALA A 28 9.08 4.32 9.20
CA ALA A 28 9.66 4.22 10.53
C ALA A 28 10.53 2.95 10.68
N THR A 29 10.02 1.79 10.28
CA THR A 29 10.79 0.52 10.31
C THR A 29 12.05 0.62 9.45
N THR A 30 11.98 1.22 8.27
CA THR A 30 13.15 1.38 7.38
C THR A 30 14.19 2.32 8.00
N ILE A 31 13.77 3.44 8.58
CA ILE A 31 14.66 4.39 9.25
C ILE A 31 15.35 3.73 10.44
N GLU A 32 14.61 2.97 11.24
CA GLU A 32 15.14 2.25 12.40
C GLU A 32 16.10 1.14 11.97
N TYR A 33 15.72 0.33 10.98
CA TYR A 33 16.53 -0.79 10.49
C TYR A 33 17.87 -0.33 9.89
N PHE A 34 17.87 0.76 9.12
CA PHE A 34 19.08 1.31 8.50
C PHE A 34 19.78 2.38 9.34
N GLN A 35 19.30 2.67 10.57
CA GLN A 35 19.88 3.66 11.48
C GLN A 35 20.02 5.06 10.87
N LEU A 36 19.02 5.49 10.11
CA LEU A 36 19.02 6.75 9.35
C LEU A 36 18.66 7.98 10.19
N HIS A 37 18.55 7.86 11.51
CA HIS A 37 18.21 8.95 12.43
C HIS A 37 19.08 10.21 12.27
N HIS A 38 20.35 10.03 11.89
CA HIS A 38 21.29 11.14 11.67
C HIS A 38 20.87 12.06 10.52
N TRP A 39 20.05 11.59 9.56
CA TRP A 39 19.51 12.42 8.48
C TRP A 39 18.59 13.52 9.00
N ALA A 40 18.05 13.40 10.21
CA ALA A 40 17.17 14.41 10.82
C ALA A 40 17.85 15.75 11.07
N PHE A 41 19.18 15.78 11.21
CA PHE A 41 19.93 16.98 11.56
C PHE A 41 20.43 17.77 10.34
N SER A 42 20.13 17.32 9.12
CA SER A 42 20.54 17.92 7.86
C SER A 42 19.31 18.25 7.03
N THR A 43 19.24 19.44 6.43
CA THR A 43 18.11 19.81 5.54
C THR A 43 17.95 18.82 4.39
N VAL A 44 19.07 18.39 3.78
CA VAL A 44 19.06 17.41 2.69
C VAL A 44 18.67 16.03 3.22
N GLY A 45 19.16 15.64 4.39
CA GLY A 45 18.81 14.37 5.03
C GLY A 45 17.33 14.30 5.41
N LEU A 46 16.77 15.40 5.91
CA LEU A 46 15.36 15.50 6.26
C LEU A 46 14.47 15.36 5.02
N CYS A 47 14.83 16.01 3.91
CA CYS A 47 14.15 15.83 2.63
C CYS A 47 14.24 14.37 2.14
N ALA A 48 15.41 13.74 2.26
CA ALA A 48 15.62 12.35 1.88
C ALA A 48 14.80 11.38 2.73
N MET A 49 14.72 11.58 4.05
CA MET A 49 13.85 10.79 4.93
C MET A 49 12.37 10.96 4.56
N GLY A 50 11.93 12.18 4.27
CA GLY A 50 10.56 12.43 3.80
C GLY A 50 10.27 11.66 2.51
N GLY A 51 11.19 11.66 1.56
CA GLY A 51 11.09 10.89 0.32
C GLY A 51 11.07 9.38 0.55
N LEU A 52 11.88 8.88 1.47
CA LEU A 52 11.94 7.47 1.86
C LEU A 52 10.62 7.01 2.49
N ILE A 53 10.11 7.77 3.47
CA ILE A 53 8.82 7.50 4.12
C ILE A 53 7.69 7.48 3.08
N PHE A 54 7.69 8.44 2.15
CA PHE A 54 6.71 8.48 1.07
C PHE A 54 6.82 7.26 0.13
N ALA A 55 8.04 6.86 -0.24
CA ALA A 55 8.28 5.70 -1.09
C ALA A 55 7.78 4.39 -0.46
N CYS A 56 7.92 4.23 0.86
CA CYS A 56 7.36 3.11 1.63
C CYS A 56 5.82 3.01 1.59
N GLY A 57 5.11 4.08 1.18
CA GLY A 57 3.66 4.07 0.98
C GLY A 57 3.21 3.42 -0.33
N LEU A 58 4.06 3.48 -1.37
CA LEU A 58 3.71 2.97 -2.71
C LEU A 58 3.42 1.46 -2.73
N PRO A 59 4.16 0.61 -1.99
CA PRO A 59 3.80 -0.81 -1.84
C PRO A 59 2.42 -1.02 -1.20
N GLY A 60 2.08 -0.27 -0.15
CA GLY A 60 0.77 -0.35 0.51
C GLY A 60 -0.37 0.03 -0.43
N TRP A 61 -0.18 1.11 -1.21
CA TRP A 61 -1.11 1.51 -2.27
C TRP A 61 -1.32 0.40 -3.31
N ALA A 62 -0.23 -0.15 -3.84
CA ALA A 62 -0.26 -1.17 -4.87
C ALA A 62 -0.98 -2.45 -4.39
N MET A 63 -0.70 -2.87 -3.15
CA MET A 63 -1.33 -4.03 -2.53
C MET A 63 -2.84 -3.86 -2.39
N VAL A 64 -3.31 -2.72 -1.88
CA VAL A 64 -4.75 -2.46 -1.74
C VAL A 64 -5.45 -2.39 -3.11
N ARG A 65 -4.82 -1.78 -4.11
CA ARG A 65 -5.37 -1.79 -5.49
C ARG A 65 -5.46 -3.20 -6.06
N TRP A 66 -4.44 -4.02 -5.84
CA TRP A 66 -4.45 -5.39 -6.29
C TRP A 66 -5.57 -6.18 -5.61
N LEU A 67 -5.75 -6.00 -4.30
CA LEU A 67 -6.84 -6.63 -3.53
C LEU A 67 -8.23 -6.24 -4.05
N PHE A 68 -8.50 -4.95 -4.26
CA PHE A 68 -9.79 -4.52 -4.83
C PHE A 68 -10.02 -5.07 -6.23
N THR A 69 -8.96 -5.14 -7.06
CA THR A 69 -9.04 -5.72 -8.40
C THR A 69 -9.36 -7.22 -8.34
N PHE A 70 -8.74 -7.94 -7.40
CA PHE A 70 -8.98 -9.36 -7.17
C PHE A 70 -10.41 -9.63 -6.69
N ILE A 71 -10.91 -8.84 -5.73
CA ILE A 71 -12.28 -8.96 -5.22
C ILE A 71 -13.29 -8.73 -6.35
N GLU A 72 -13.10 -7.70 -7.18
CA GLU A 72 -14.04 -7.40 -8.27
C GLU A 72 -14.05 -8.49 -9.35
N GLN A 73 -12.89 -9.05 -9.70
CA GLN A 73 -12.81 -10.19 -10.63
C GLN A 73 -13.54 -11.43 -10.13
N ARG A 74 -13.76 -11.54 -8.82
CA ARG A 74 -14.43 -12.66 -8.16
C ARG A 74 -15.84 -12.31 -7.65
N ARG A 75 -16.34 -11.10 -7.93
CA ARG A 75 -17.62 -10.60 -7.40
C ARG A 75 -18.85 -11.33 -7.95
N ASP A 76 -18.80 -11.76 -9.21
CA ASP A 76 -19.85 -12.56 -9.85
C ASP A 76 -19.62 -14.09 -9.70
N ALA A 77 -18.48 -14.49 -9.14
CA ALA A 77 -18.24 -15.87 -8.76
C ALA A 77 -18.93 -16.13 -7.41
N SER A 78 -19.76 -17.17 -7.32
CA SER A 78 -20.33 -17.56 -6.03
C SER A 78 -19.20 -17.87 -5.04
N ILE A 79 -19.36 -17.50 -3.76
CA ILE A 79 -18.36 -17.72 -2.70
C ILE A 79 -17.89 -19.20 -2.66
N ASP A 80 -18.77 -20.14 -3.05
CA ASP A 80 -18.45 -21.56 -3.20
C ASP A 80 -17.43 -21.88 -4.32
N GLN A 81 -17.44 -21.13 -5.43
CA GLN A 81 -16.42 -21.26 -6.50
C GLN A 81 -15.08 -20.68 -6.05
N VAL A 82 -15.08 -19.56 -5.33
CA VAL A 82 -13.85 -18.96 -4.79
C VAL A 82 -13.23 -19.89 -3.74
N ALA A 83 -14.05 -20.51 -2.87
CA ALA A 83 -13.59 -21.48 -1.89
C ALA A 83 -13.05 -22.77 -2.53
N LYS A 84 -13.64 -23.22 -3.65
CA LYS A 84 -13.11 -24.35 -4.44
C LYS A 84 -11.77 -24.04 -5.09
N ASP A 85 -11.63 -22.89 -5.74
CA ASP A 85 -10.38 -22.48 -6.39
C ASP A 85 -9.22 -22.37 -5.39
N VAL A 86 -9.47 -21.79 -4.21
CA VAL A 86 -8.44 -21.67 -3.16
C VAL A 86 -8.06 -23.04 -2.60
N ARG A 87 -9.03 -23.96 -2.49
CA ARG A 87 -8.78 -25.33 -2.03
C ARG A 87 -8.07 -26.20 -3.07
N GLU A 88 -8.22 -25.93 -4.36
CA GLU A 88 -7.47 -26.61 -5.43
C GLU A 88 -6.05 -26.06 -5.61
N MET A 89 -5.79 -24.82 -5.19
CA MET A 89 -4.46 -24.20 -5.21
C MET A 89 -3.58 -24.52 -3.98
N LEU A 90 -4.16 -25.07 -2.91
CA LEU A 90 -3.49 -25.45 -1.65
C LEU A 90 -3.22 -26.96 -1.60
#